data_AF-D3Z615-F1
#
_entry.id   AF-D3Z615-F1
#
_cell.length_a   1.000
_cell.length_b   1.000
_cell.length_c   1.000
_cell.angle_alpha   90.00
_cell.angle_beta   90.00
_cell.angle_gamma   90.00
#
_symmetry.space_group_name_H-M   'P 1'
#
loop_
_entity.id
_entity.type
_entity.pdbx_description
1 polymer ?
#
loop_
_entity_poly.entity_id
_entity_poly.type
_entity_poly.pdbx_seq_one_letter_code
_entity_poly.pdbx_strand_id
1 'polypeptide(L)'
;MGGRMWLPFPVLLLSALPAALLRGAAGFTPSLDSDFTFTLPAGRKECFYQPMPLKASLEIEYQVLDGGELDIDFHLTSPEGRTLVFEQRKSDGVHT
;
A
#
# COMPACT_ATOMS: atom_id res chain seq x y z
N MET A 1 -19.83 -10.06 -68.42
CA MET A 1 -21.12 -10.35 -67.76
C MET A 1 -20.86 -10.44 -66.26
N GLY A 2 -21.17 -9.37 -65.53
CA GLY A 2 -20.93 -9.27 -64.09
C GLY A 2 -22.06 -9.93 -63.30
N GLY A 3 -21.74 -10.95 -62.51
CA GLY A 3 -22.66 -11.60 -61.59
C GLY A 3 -22.50 -11.01 -60.19
N ARG A 4 -23.50 -10.23 -59.75
CA ARG A 4 -23.63 -9.77 -58.36
C ARG A 4 -23.95 -10.98 -57.49
N MET A 5 -22.98 -11.43 -56.69
CA MET A 5 -23.21 -12.44 -55.65
C MET A 5 -23.85 -11.76 -54.44
N TRP A 6 -25.16 -12.00 -54.25
CA TRP A 6 -25.89 -11.62 -53.05
C TRP A 6 -25.47 -12.58 -51.92
N LEU A 7 -24.82 -12.06 -50.88
CA LEU A 7 -24.59 -12.80 -49.65
C LEU A 7 -25.89 -12.82 -48.82
N PRO A 8 -26.38 -13.99 -48.36
CA PRO A 8 -27.61 -14.07 -47.58
C PRO A 8 -27.42 -13.48 -46.17
N PHE A 9 -28.31 -12.58 -45.81
CA PHE A 9 -28.57 -12.11 -44.44
C PHE A 9 -29.03 -13.32 -43.59
N PRO A 10 -28.13 -14.06 -42.91
CA PRO A 10 -28.06 -13.94 -41.45
C PRO A 10 -26.69 -14.33 -40.86
N VAL A 11 -25.56 -14.08 -41.55
CA VAL A 11 -24.22 -14.44 -41.03
C VAL A 11 -23.60 -13.35 -40.13
N LEU A 12 -24.32 -12.26 -39.86
CA LEU A 12 -23.80 -11.08 -39.16
C LEU A 12 -24.26 -10.93 -37.70
N LEU A 13 -24.74 -12.00 -37.06
CA LEU A 13 -25.32 -11.91 -35.71
C LEU A 13 -24.72 -12.86 -34.66
N LEU A 14 -23.43 -13.20 -34.77
CA LEU A 14 -22.72 -13.92 -33.70
C LEU A 14 -21.42 -13.26 -33.20
N SER A 15 -21.10 -12.04 -33.64
CA SER A 15 -19.90 -11.32 -33.18
C SER A 15 -20.17 -10.20 -32.16
N ALA A 16 -21.36 -10.16 -31.55
CA ALA A 16 -21.71 -9.14 -30.56
C ALA A 16 -22.08 -9.77 -29.22
N LEU A 17 -21.21 -10.61 -28.66
CA LEU A 17 -21.15 -10.71 -27.21
C LEU A 17 -20.50 -9.40 -26.73
N PRO A 18 -21.23 -8.50 -26.05
CA PRO A 18 -20.60 -7.33 -25.48
C PRO A 18 -19.55 -7.81 -24.49
N ALA A 19 -18.29 -7.46 -24.71
CA ALA A 19 -17.17 -7.66 -23.78
C ALA A 19 -17.34 -6.84 -22.47
N ALA A 20 -18.58 -6.56 -22.06
CA ALA A 20 -18.95 -5.76 -20.90
C ALA A 20 -19.02 -6.57 -19.60
N LEU A 21 -18.78 -7.90 -19.64
CA LEU A 21 -18.81 -8.77 -18.46
C LEU A 21 -17.45 -8.97 -17.78
N LEU A 22 -16.36 -8.38 -18.29
CA LEU A 22 -15.04 -8.44 -17.65
C LEU A 22 -14.74 -7.20 -16.77
N ARG A 23 -15.75 -6.59 -16.15
CA ARG A 23 -15.55 -5.39 -15.30
C ARG A 23 -15.39 -5.70 -13.81
N GLY A 24 -14.71 -6.79 -13.51
CA GLY A 24 -14.47 -7.26 -12.14
C GLY A 24 -13.06 -7.79 -11.93
N ALA A 25 -12.04 -7.14 -12.50
CA ALA A 25 -10.70 -7.28 -11.91
C ALA A 25 -10.74 -6.48 -10.59
N ALA A 26 -11.13 -7.14 -9.50
CA ALA A 26 -10.76 -6.70 -8.16
C ALA A 26 -9.24 -6.87 -8.04
N GLY A 27 -8.50 -5.96 -8.69
CA GLY A 27 -7.07 -5.84 -8.46
C GLY A 27 -6.87 -5.45 -7.01
N PHE A 28 -5.99 -6.16 -6.31
CA PHE A 28 -5.52 -5.72 -5.01
C PHE A 28 -4.93 -4.32 -5.18
N THR A 29 -5.41 -3.34 -4.40
CA THR A 29 -4.72 -2.07 -4.29
C THR A 29 -3.33 -2.36 -3.74
N PRO A 30 -2.24 -1.94 -4.39
CA PRO A 30 -0.91 -2.10 -3.80
C PRO A 30 -0.91 -1.42 -2.43
N SER A 31 -0.44 -2.14 -1.40
CA SER A 31 -0.09 -1.53 -0.13
C SER A 31 1.00 -0.50 -0.40
N LEU A 32 0.93 0.64 0.30
CA LEU A 32 1.97 1.65 0.24
C LEU A 32 3.16 1.12 1.06
N ASP A 33 4.06 0.40 0.41
CA ASP A 33 5.31 -0.05 1.01
C ASP A 33 6.34 1.09 0.88
N SER A 34 6.93 1.50 1.99
CA SER A 34 7.83 2.65 2.05
C SER A 34 8.88 2.45 3.14
N ASP A 35 10.11 2.20 2.72
CA ASP A 35 11.28 2.13 3.57
C ASP A 35 12.20 3.34 3.38
N PHE A 36 12.88 3.75 4.45
CA PHE A 36 13.95 4.75 4.36
C PHE A 36 14.90 4.63 5.54
N THR A 37 16.09 5.22 5.39
CA THR A 37 17.08 5.35 6.45
C THR A 37 17.40 6.82 6.67
N PHE A 38 17.48 7.24 7.93
CA PHE A 38 17.86 8.60 8.30
C PHE A 38 18.80 8.59 9.49
N THR A 39 19.55 9.68 9.67
CA THR A 39 20.41 9.87 10.83
C THR A 39 19.69 10.74 11.86
N LEU A 40 19.52 10.21 13.08
CA LEU A 40 18.95 10.96 14.21
C LEU A 40 20.08 11.50 15.11
N PRO A 41 20.24 12.82 15.27
CA PRO A 41 21.27 13.38 16.14
C PRO A 41 20.99 13.12 17.63
N ALA A 42 22.04 13.11 18.45
CA ALA A 42 21.93 12.91 19.90
C ALA A 42 21.00 13.95 20.57
N GLY A 43 20.20 13.48 21.53
CA GLY A 43 19.29 14.31 22.31
C GLY A 43 18.08 14.86 21.52
N ARG A 44 17.79 14.31 20.33
CA ARG A 44 16.65 14.69 19.51
C ARG A 44 15.63 13.58 19.40
N LYS A 45 14.38 13.97 19.11
CA LYS A 45 13.28 13.11 18.72
C LYS A 45 12.76 13.58 17.37
N GLU A 46 12.64 12.68 16.41
CA GLU A 46 12.04 12.94 15.11
C GLU A 46 10.68 12.23 15.02
N CYS A 47 9.69 12.89 14.41
CA CYS A 47 8.33 12.37 14.33
C CYS A 47 7.86 12.35 12.88
N PHE A 48 7.31 11.22 12.45
CA PHE A 48 6.71 11.04 11.13
C PHE A 48 5.19 10.88 11.27
N TYR A 49 4.45 11.37 10.26
CA TYR A 49 3.00 11.36 10.26
C TYR A 49 2.48 10.66 9.01
N GLN A 50 1.68 9.61 9.20
CA GLN A 50 1.08 8.84 8.12
C GLN A 50 -0.45 8.94 8.21
N PRO A 51 -1.12 9.63 7.27
CA PRO A 51 -2.58 9.59 7.16
C PRO A 51 -3.06 8.20 6.77
N MET A 52 -4.11 7.70 7.43
CA MET A 52 -4.67 6.38 7.20
C MET A 52 -6.18 6.43 6.95
N PRO A 53 -6.72 5.69 5.96
CA PRO A 53 -8.15 5.48 5.83
C PRO A 53 -8.74 4.77 7.05
N LEU A 54 -10.03 5.01 7.33
CA LEU A 54 -10.75 4.29 8.38
C LEU A 54 -10.71 2.78 8.10
N LYS A 55 -10.36 1.99 9.13
CA LYS A 55 -10.23 0.52 9.11
C LYS A 55 -9.11 -0.03 8.21
N ALA A 56 -8.18 0.79 7.75
CA ALA A 56 -6.94 0.31 7.18
C ALA A 56 -5.99 -0.20 8.29
N SER A 57 -5.09 -1.12 7.93
CA SER A 57 -4.01 -1.61 8.80
C SER A 57 -2.72 -0.82 8.52
N LEU A 58 -1.91 -0.61 9.55
CA LEU A 58 -0.60 0.05 9.46
C LEU A 58 0.43 -0.92 10.00
N GLU A 59 1.42 -1.29 9.19
CA GLU A 59 2.56 -2.07 9.64
C GLU A 59 3.80 -1.17 9.66
N ILE A 60 4.54 -1.18 10.78
CA ILE A 60 5.78 -0.42 10.95
C ILE A 60 6.87 -1.37 11.45
N GLU A 61 8.01 -1.34 10.75
CA GLU A 61 9.24 -2.00 11.14
C GLU A 61 10.35 -0.94 11.29
N TYR A 62 11.22 -1.11 12.28
CA TYR A 62 12.40 -0.27 12.46
C TYR A 62 13.62 -1.09 12.89
N GLN A 63 14.81 -0.60 12.53
CA GLN A 63 16.09 -1.16 12.94
C GLN A 63 17.12 -0.04 13.13
N VAL A 64 17.86 -0.09 14.24
CA VAL A 64 18.99 0.79 14.52
C VAL A 64 20.22 0.19 13.85
N LEU A 65 20.79 0.91 12.89
CA LEU A 65 21.90 0.42 12.07
C LEU A 65 23.28 0.80 12.63
N ASP A 66 23.40 1.96 13.28
CA ASP A 66 24.66 2.48 13.82
C ASP A 66 24.42 3.52 14.94
N GLY A 67 25.47 3.75 15.75
CA GLY A 67 25.51 4.75 16.82
C GLY A 67 25.16 4.21 18.22
N GLY A 68 25.73 4.83 19.26
CA GLY A 68 25.38 4.56 20.66
C GLY A 68 25.53 3.09 21.08
N GLU A 69 24.57 2.58 21.86
CA GLU A 69 24.42 1.16 22.19
C GLU A 69 23.54 0.42 21.18
N LEU A 70 23.36 0.99 19.97
CA LEU A 70 22.45 0.51 18.94
C LEU A 70 21.00 0.43 19.43
N ASP A 71 20.56 1.45 20.17
CA ASP A 71 19.25 1.50 20.80
C ASP A 71 18.50 2.82 20.54
N ILE A 72 17.16 2.74 20.47
CA ILE A 72 16.27 3.89 20.35
C ILE A 72 15.03 3.74 21.22
N ASP A 73 14.42 4.88 21.56
CA ASP A 73 13.06 4.93 22.12
C ASP A 73 12.06 5.12 20.97
N PHE A 74 11.11 4.20 20.83
CA PHE A 74 10.08 4.20 19.79
C PHE A 74 8.72 4.57 20.38
N HIS A 75 7.97 5.43 19.68
CA HIS A 75 6.66 5.90 20.15
C HIS A 75 5.65 5.99 19.00
N LEU A 76 4.57 5.23 19.10
CA LEU A 76 3.43 5.28 18.19
C LEU A 76 2.21 5.86 18.91
N THR A 77 1.58 6.86 18.31
CA THR A 77 0.41 7.53 18.88
C THR A 77 -0.76 7.54 17.88
N SER A 78 -1.97 7.41 18.40
CA SER A 78 -3.20 7.52 17.60
C SER A 78 -3.46 8.96 17.16
N PRO A 79 -4.34 9.19 16.17
CA PRO A 79 -4.74 10.54 15.77
C PRO A 79 -5.33 11.39 16.91
N GLU A 80 -5.89 10.75 17.95
CA GLU A 80 -6.42 11.39 19.15
C GLU A 80 -5.34 11.65 20.23
N GLY A 81 -4.07 11.36 19.92
CA GLY A 81 -2.94 11.55 20.83
C GLY A 81 -2.77 10.45 21.89
N ARG A 82 -3.42 9.29 21.74
CA ARG A 82 -3.26 8.17 22.67
C ARG A 82 -2.02 7.36 22.30
N THR A 83 -1.19 7.04 23.28
CA THR A 83 -0.06 6.11 23.06
C THR A 83 -0.60 4.72 22.72
N LEU A 84 -0.24 4.21 21.54
CA LEU A 84 -0.54 2.86 21.10
C LEU A 84 0.63 1.92 21.41
N VAL A 85 1.85 2.37 21.15
CA VAL A 85 3.10 1.64 21.43
C VAL A 85 4.11 2.60 22.04
N PHE A 86 4.79 2.16 23.09
CA PHE A 86 5.94 2.87 23.65
C PHE A 86 7.00 1.85 24.07
N GLU A 87 8.16 1.94 23.45
CA GLU A 87 9.29 1.07 23.72
C GLU A 87 10.51 1.92 24.00
N GLN A 88 11.38 1.41 24.88
CA GLN A 88 12.60 2.10 25.26
C GLN A 88 13.80 1.21 25.03
N ARG A 89 14.88 1.82 24.57
CA ARG A 89 16.19 1.18 24.37
C ARG A 89 16.12 -0.10 23.54
N LYS A 90 15.48 -0.03 22.36
CA LYS A 90 15.33 -1.14 21.42
C LYS A 90 16.23 -0.98 20.20
N SER A 91 16.82 -2.08 19.75
CA SER A 91 17.57 -2.16 18.49
C SER A 91 16.67 -2.32 17.27
N ASP A 92 15.50 -2.94 17.43
CA ASP A 92 14.57 -3.28 16.37
C ASP A 92 13.16 -3.53 16.92
N GLY A 93 12.16 -3.49 16.05
CA GLY A 93 10.77 -3.82 16.39
C GLY A 93 9.83 -3.80 15.19
N VAL A 94 8.73 -4.57 15.28
CA VAL A 94 7.66 -4.68 14.27
C VAL A 94 6.30 -4.56 14.95
N HIS A 95 5.42 -3.71 14.42
CA HIS A 95 4.07 -3.46 14.95
C HIS A 95 3.03 -3.38 13.82
N THR A 96 1.81 -3.92 14.04
CA THR A 96 0.69 -3.99 13.07
C THR A 96 -0.63 -3.49 13.65
#